data_AF-A0AAF0TCM8-F1
#
_entry.id   AF-A0AAF0TCM8-F1
#
_cell.length_a   1.000
_cell.length_b   1.000
_cell.length_c   1.000
_cell.angle_alpha   90.00
_cell.angle_beta   90.00
_cell.angle_gamma   90.00
#
_symmetry.space_group_name_H-M   'P 1'
#
loop_
_entity.id
_entity.type
_entity.pdbx_description
1 polymer ?
#
loop_
_entity_poly.entity_id
_entity_poly.type
_entity_poly.pdbx_seq_one_letter_code
_entity_poly.pdbx_strand_id
1 'polypeptide(L)'
;TQVTERQTIVDTFNKDTSIFACLLSTRAGGQGLNLTGADTVIIHDMDFNPQIDRQAEDRCHRIGQNKPVTVYRLVTRNTVDENVYEIAKRKLTLDAAILESGAQIENEGDAKTMGEILSSLLLG
;
A
#
# COMPACT_ATOMS: atom_id res chain seq x y z
N THR A 1 -14.64 -1.39 16.41
CA THR A 1 -15.02 -0.02 16.81
C THR A 1 -16.22 0.47 16.01
N GLN A 2 -17.19 1.11 16.68
CA GLN A 2 -18.38 1.68 16.03
C GLN A 2 -17.98 2.80 15.07
N VAL A 3 -18.74 3.01 14.00
CA VAL A 3 -18.38 4.01 12.96
C VAL A 3 -18.28 5.42 13.54
N THR A 4 -19.20 5.79 14.43
CA THR A 4 -19.26 7.09 15.10
C THR A 4 -18.04 7.38 15.98
N GLU A 5 -17.45 6.37 16.60
CA GLU A 5 -16.27 6.50 17.47
C GLU A 5 -14.97 6.63 16.66
N ARG A 6 -14.90 6.04 15.46
CA ARG A 6 -13.69 6.03 14.63
C ARG A 6 -13.24 7.45 14.27
N GLN A 7 -14.18 8.31 13.89
CA GLN A 7 -13.85 9.69 13.50
C GLN A 7 -13.27 10.46 14.69
N THR A 8 -13.87 10.34 15.86
CA THR A 8 -13.37 10.99 17.08
C THR A 8 -11.96 10.54 17.44
N ILE A 9 -11.65 9.25 17.32
CA ILE A 9 -10.30 8.72 17.57
C ILE A 9 -9.29 9.30 16.59
N VAL A 10 -9.63 9.33 15.29
CA VAL A 10 -8.77 9.89 14.24
C VAL A 10 -8.55 11.38 14.43
N ASP A 11 -9.59 12.14 14.74
CA ASP A 11 -9.50 13.58 14.99
C ASP A 11 -8.64 13.89 16.21
N THR A 12 -8.74 13.07 17.26
CA THR A 12 -7.91 13.18 18.46
C THR A 12 -6.46 12.90 18.12
N PHE A 13 -6.18 11.78 17.43
CA PHE A 13 -4.83 11.41 17.00
C PHE A 13 -4.17 12.47 16.12
N ASN A 14 -4.91 13.08 15.19
CA ASN A 14 -4.37 14.11 14.30
C ASN A 14 -4.05 15.44 15.01
N LYS A 15 -4.68 15.72 16.16
CA LYS A 15 -4.53 17.00 16.90
C LYS A 15 -3.61 16.89 18.10
N ASP A 16 -3.66 15.76 18.81
CA ASP A 16 -2.93 15.57 20.06
C ASP A 16 -1.55 14.93 19.80
N THR A 17 -0.52 15.78 19.86
CA THR A 17 0.88 15.38 19.66
C THR A 17 1.46 14.55 20.81
N SER A 18 0.74 14.38 21.92
CA SER A 18 1.16 13.48 23.01
C SER A 18 0.88 12.00 22.69
N ILE A 19 0.03 11.72 21.70
CA ILE A 19 -0.28 10.35 21.28
C ILE A 19 0.81 9.84 20.35
N PHE A 20 1.58 8.86 20.83
CA PHE A 20 2.72 8.32 20.09
C PHE A 20 2.33 7.46 18.88
N ALA A 21 1.28 6.64 19.00
CA ALA A 21 0.91 5.68 17.96
C ALA A 21 -0.60 5.46 17.88
N CYS A 22 -1.08 5.22 16.66
CA CYS A 22 -2.44 4.79 16.37
C CYS A 22 -2.42 3.37 15.82
N LEU A 23 -3.14 2.45 16.47
CA LEU A 23 -3.25 1.06 16.03
C LEU A 23 -4.43 0.89 15.08
N LEU A 24 -4.18 0.25 13.95
CA LEU A 24 -5.14 0.05 12.88
C LEU A 24 -5.01 -1.39 12.36
N SER A 25 -6.11 -1.98 11.92
CA SER A 25 -6.03 -3.15 11.06
C SER A 25 -5.86 -2.71 9.61
N THR A 26 -5.02 -3.42 8.86
CA THR A 26 -4.68 -3.06 7.47
C THR A 26 -5.94 -2.92 6.58
N ARG A 27 -6.94 -3.78 6.81
CA ARG A 27 -8.23 -3.74 6.09
C ARG A 27 -9.19 -2.66 6.58
N ALA A 28 -9.06 -2.18 7.82
CA ALA A 28 -9.77 -0.97 8.24
C ALA A 28 -9.24 0.28 7.53
N GLY A 29 -8.02 0.21 6.97
CA GLY A 29 -7.47 1.21 6.06
C GLY A 29 -8.31 1.45 4.80
N GLY A 30 -9.23 0.57 4.41
CA GLY A 30 -10.15 0.81 3.27
C GLY A 30 -11.25 1.85 3.53
N GLN A 31 -11.40 2.34 4.76
CA GLN A 31 -12.59 3.07 5.22
C GLN A 31 -12.54 4.60 5.05
N GLY A 32 -11.56 5.17 4.32
CA GLY A 32 -11.59 6.60 4.01
C GLY A 32 -10.96 7.54 5.05
N LEU A 33 -10.28 7.03 6.07
CA LEU A 33 -9.71 7.86 7.15
C LEU A 33 -8.53 8.73 6.67
N ASN A 34 -8.29 9.88 7.31
CA ASN A 34 -7.15 10.75 7.07
C ASN A 34 -6.26 10.77 8.31
N LEU A 35 -5.00 10.33 8.20
CA LEU A 35 -4.06 10.20 9.32
C LEU A 35 -2.86 11.14 9.15
N THR A 36 -3.13 12.39 8.79
CA THR A 36 -2.09 13.40 8.52
C THR A 36 -1.29 13.81 9.76
N GLY A 37 -1.71 13.41 10.97
CA GLY A 37 -0.91 13.56 12.18
C GLY A 37 0.31 12.64 12.26
N ALA A 38 0.31 11.53 11.50
CA ALA A 38 1.41 10.57 11.47
C ALA A 38 2.37 10.83 10.28
N ASP A 39 3.66 10.74 10.54
CA ASP A 39 4.73 10.77 9.53
C ASP A 39 5.40 9.40 9.34
N THR A 40 5.05 8.41 10.16
CA THR A 40 5.65 7.07 10.11
C THR A 40 4.57 6.00 10.07
N VAL A 41 4.68 5.07 9.13
CA VAL A 41 3.81 3.90 8.98
C VAL A 41 4.61 2.64 9.24
N ILE A 42 4.10 1.75 10.09
CA ILE A 42 4.70 0.43 10.34
C ILE A 42 3.70 -0.63 9.90
N ILE A 43 4.04 -1.34 8.83
CA ILE A 43 3.31 -2.53 8.38
C ILE A 43 3.90 -3.73 9.15
N HIS A 44 3.15 -4.18 10.16
CA HIS A 44 3.55 -5.29 11.02
C HIS A 44 3.41 -6.63 10.30
N ASP A 45 2.26 -6.87 9.67
CA ASP A 45 1.95 -8.03 8.86
C ASP A 45 1.44 -7.59 7.48
N MET A 46 1.83 -8.33 6.44
CA MET A 46 1.51 -7.97 5.05
C MET A 46 0.30 -8.76 4.54
N ASP A 47 -0.55 -8.10 3.77
CA ASP A 47 -1.61 -8.79 3.04
C ASP A 47 -1.05 -9.40 1.74
N PHE A 48 -1.63 -10.53 1.31
CA PHE A 48 -1.30 -11.16 0.03
C PHE A 48 -1.65 -10.27 -1.18
N ASN A 49 -2.53 -9.29 -0.97
CA ASN A 49 -2.83 -8.23 -1.92
C ASN A 49 -2.06 -6.94 -1.55
N PRO A 50 -0.98 -6.59 -2.28
CA PRO A 50 -0.15 -5.42 -1.95
C PRO A 50 -0.91 -4.08 -2.04
N GLN A 51 -2.03 -4.03 -2.75
CA GLN A 51 -2.84 -2.81 -2.88
C GLN A 51 -3.51 -2.43 -1.55
N ILE A 52 -3.76 -3.41 -0.66
CA ILE A 52 -4.32 -3.15 0.67
C ILE A 52 -3.30 -2.40 1.52
N ASP A 53 -2.03 -2.83 1.50
CA ASP A 53 -0.95 -2.17 2.22
C ASP A 53 -0.70 -0.76 1.65
N ARG A 54 -0.66 -0.62 0.32
CA ARG A 54 -0.51 0.68 -0.34
C ARG A 54 -1.63 1.66 0.04
N GLN A 55 -2.87 1.18 0.09
CA GLN A 55 -4.00 1.99 0.52
C GLN A 55 -3.91 2.41 1.99
N ALA A 56 -3.31 1.59 2.85
CA ALA A 56 -3.05 1.95 4.24
C ALA A 56 -1.95 3.03 4.35
N GLU A 57 -0.89 2.93 3.55
CA GLU A 57 0.18 3.95 3.45
C GLU A 57 -0.39 5.32 3.01
N ASP A 58 -1.27 5.33 2.01
CA ASP A 58 -1.95 6.53 1.47
C ASP A 58 -2.83 7.26 2.49
N ARG A 59 -3.10 6.68 3.65
CA ARG A 59 -3.81 7.34 4.75
C ARG A 59 -2.96 8.40 5.45
N CYS A 60 -1.65 8.15 5.52
CA CYS A 60 -0.67 9.08 6.07
C CYS A 60 -0.08 9.96 4.96
N HIS A 61 0.18 9.36 3.78
CA HIS A 61 0.63 10.09 2.59
C HIS A 61 -0.56 10.74 1.86
N ARG A 62 -1.16 11.75 2.51
CA ARG A 62 -2.41 12.38 2.08
C ARG A 62 -2.31 13.90 2.03
N ILE A 63 -3.20 14.51 1.25
CA ILE A 63 -3.32 15.98 1.17
C ILE A 63 -3.52 16.53 2.59
N GLY A 64 -2.67 17.47 2.99
CA GLY A 64 -2.62 18.04 4.35
C GLY A 64 -1.46 17.53 5.21
N GLN A 65 -0.72 16.52 4.75
CA GLN A 65 0.55 16.13 5.36
C GLN A 65 1.67 17.12 4.98
N ASN A 66 2.44 17.58 5.97
CA ASN A 66 3.53 18.55 5.80
C ASN A 66 4.92 17.96 6.09
N LYS A 67 4.99 16.70 6.54
CA LYS A 67 6.23 15.99 6.85
C LYS A 67 6.46 14.83 5.86
N PRO A 68 7.73 14.47 5.59
CA PRO A 68 8.03 13.25 4.83
C PRO A 68 7.45 12.02 5.52
N VAL A 69 6.72 11.20 4.77
CA VAL A 69 6.15 9.95 5.29
C VAL A 69 7.14 8.81 5.08
N THR A 70 7.53 8.11 6.15
CA THR A 70 8.41 6.94 6.09
C THR A 70 7.61 5.66 6.36
N VAL A 71 7.75 4.67 5.50
CA VAL A 71 7.08 3.37 5.64
C VAL A 71 8.10 2.30 5.99
N TYR A 72 7.89 1.63 7.12
CA TYR A 72 8.63 0.45 7.53
C TYR A 72 7.76 -0.79 7.36
N ARG A 73 8.33 -1.84 6.79
CA ARG A 73 7.66 -3.12 6.57
C ARG A 73 8.46 -4.20 7.26
N LEU A 74 7.85 -4.87 8.22
CA LEU A 74 8.50 -5.92 8.99
C LEU A 74 8.40 -7.23 8.20
N VAL A 75 9.56 -7.85 7.93
CA VAL A 75 9.65 -9.12 7.22
C VAL A 75 10.60 -10.02 7.99
N THR A 76 10.09 -11.13 8.51
CA THR A 76 10.90 -12.07 9.29
C THR A 76 11.65 -13.02 8.38
N ARG A 77 12.96 -13.19 8.60
CA ARG A 77 13.81 -14.09 7.81
C ARG A 77 13.48 -15.56 8.09
N ASN A 78 13.56 -16.41 7.07
CA ASN A 78 13.31 -17.86 7.14
C ASN A 78 11.89 -18.20 7.59
N THR A 79 10.91 -17.35 7.29
CA THR A 79 9.49 -17.59 7.58
C THR A 79 8.65 -17.42 6.33
N VAL A 80 7.34 -17.66 6.46
CA VAL A 80 6.38 -17.41 5.39
C VAL A 80 6.33 -15.93 4.97
N ASP A 81 6.78 -15.00 5.81
CA ASP A 81 6.75 -13.56 5.54
C ASP A 81 7.58 -13.20 4.30
N GLU A 82 8.74 -13.83 4.09
CA GLU A 82 9.58 -13.63 2.91
C GLU A 82 8.84 -14.04 1.63
N ASN A 83 8.13 -15.18 1.66
CA ASN A 83 7.36 -15.64 0.52
C ASN A 83 6.20 -14.69 0.21
N VAL A 84 5.49 -14.21 1.23
CA VAL A 84 4.41 -13.23 1.06
C VAL A 84 4.97 -11.94 0.46
N TYR A 85 6.12 -11.47 0.95
CA TYR A 85 6.80 -10.27 0.45
C TYR A 85 7.15 -10.39 -1.03
N GLU A 86 7.79 -11.49 -1.43
CA GLU A 86 8.20 -11.71 -2.82
C GLU A 86 7.01 -11.86 -3.75
N ILE A 87 5.93 -12.52 -3.32
CA ILE A 87 4.68 -12.62 -4.11
C ILE A 87 4.07 -11.22 -4.28
N ALA A 88 3.96 -10.45 -3.21
CA ALA A 88 3.42 -9.09 -3.25
C ALA A 88 4.24 -8.17 -4.16
N LYS A 89 5.57 -8.24 -4.08
CA LYS A 89 6.50 -7.49 -4.93
C LYS A 89 6.32 -7.84 -6.41
N ARG A 90 6.26 -9.14 -6.75
CA ARG A 90 6.02 -9.59 -8.13
C ARG A 90 4.70 -9.07 -8.68
N LYS A 91 3.62 -9.12 -7.89
CA LYS A 91 2.32 -8.56 -8.28
C LYS A 91 2.41 -7.06 -8.60
N LEU A 92 3.10 -6.28 -7.77
CA LEU A 92 3.30 -4.84 -8.02
C LEU A 92 4.12 -4.57 -9.28
N THR A 93 5.17 -5.37 -9.53
CA THR A 93 5.98 -5.23 -10.76
C THR A 93 5.15 -5.53 -12.01
N LEU A 94 4.32 -6.58 -11.95
CA LEU A 94 3.41 -6.91 -13.04
C LEU A 94 2.38 -5.80 -13.27
N ASP A 95 1.75 -5.30 -12.21
CA ASP A 95 0.79 -4.19 -12.29
C ASP A 95 1.42 -2.96 -12.95
N ALA A 96 2.66 -2.61 -12.58
CA ALA A 96 3.39 -1.48 -13.15
C ALA A 96 3.72 -1.67 -14.63
N ALA A 97 4.21 -2.86 -15.01
CA ALA A 97 4.55 -3.18 -16.40
C ALA A 97 3.31 -3.14 -17.32
N ILE A 98 2.17 -3.65 -16.82
CA ILE A 98 0.91 -3.59 -17.55
C ILE A 98 0.48 -2.13 -17.76
N LEU A 99 0.54 -1.30 -16.72
CA LEU A 99 0.16 0.12 -16.83
C LEU A 99 1.04 0.88 -17.82
N GLU A 100 2.35 0.64 -17.80
CA GLU A 100 3.30 1.24 -18.74
C GLU A 100 3.04 0.80 -20.19
N SER A 101 2.81 -0.50 -20.40
CA SER A 101 2.50 -1.03 -21.73
C SER A 101 1.15 -0.55 -22.28
N GLY A 102 0.14 -0.39 -21.42
CA GLY A 102 -1.16 0.17 -21.81
C GLY A 102 -1.04 1.60 -22.34
N ALA A 103 -0.16 2.40 -21.73
CA ALA A 103 0.16 3.74 -22.21
C ALA A 103 0.97 3.75 -23.54
N GLN A 104 1.73 2.69 -23.82
CA GLN A 104 2.49 2.54 -25.08
C GLN A 104 1.64 1.98 -26.23
N ILE A 105 0.67 1.10 -25.97
CA ILE A 105 -0.26 0.56 -26.97
C ILE A 105 -1.16 1.64 -27.57
N GLU A 106 -1.46 2.71 -26.80
CA GLU A 106 -2.12 3.90 -27.35
C GLU A 106 -1.25 4.66 -28.38
N ASN A 107 0.06 4.39 -28.44
CA ASN A 107 1.02 5.13 -29.27
C ASN A 107 1.63 4.35 -30.44
N GLU A 108 1.69 3.01 -30.41
CA GLU A 108 2.22 2.19 -31.53
C GLU A 108 1.38 0.94 -31.80
N GLY A 109 0.99 0.74 -33.07
CA GLY A 109 0.11 -0.33 -33.54
C GLY A 109 0.73 -1.73 -33.64
N ASP A 110 1.73 -2.06 -32.81
CA ASP A 110 2.36 -3.39 -32.79
C ASP A 110 2.17 -4.02 -31.39
N ALA A 111 0.97 -4.59 -31.18
CA ALA A 111 0.56 -5.12 -29.89
C ALA A 111 1.09 -6.54 -29.69
N LYS A 112 2.17 -6.71 -28.92
CA LYS A 112 2.39 -7.97 -28.19
C LYS A 112 1.17 -8.21 -27.31
N THR A 113 0.61 -9.41 -27.39
CA THR A 113 -0.60 -9.73 -26.62
C THR A 113 -0.29 -9.73 -25.14
N MET A 114 -1.27 -9.36 -24.30
CA MET A 114 -1.11 -9.39 -22.83
C MET A 114 -0.58 -10.74 -22.32
N GLY A 115 -0.93 -11.85 -22.98
CA GLY A 115 -0.43 -13.18 -22.64
C GLY A 115 1.08 -13.38 -22.85
N GLU A 116 1.66 -12.75 -23.87
CA GLU A 116 3.10 -12.86 -24.17
C GLU A 116 3.95 -12.06 -23.18
N ILE A 117 3.49 -10.88 -22.80
CA ILE A 117 4.14 -10.03 -21.78
C ILE A 117 4.07 -10.71 -20.41
N LEU A 118 2.90 -11.26 -20.05
CA LEU A 118 2.72 -12.00 -18.81
C LEU A 118 3.62 -13.23 -18.76
N SER A 119 3.74 -13.97 -19.88
CA SER A 119 4.61 -15.13 -19.99
C SER A 119 6.09 -14.76 -19.79
N SER A 120 6.58 -13.69 -20.43
CA SER A 120 7.98 -13.29 -20.32
C SER A 120 8.38 -12.77 -18.95
N LEU A 121 7.44 -12.16 -18.20
CA LEU A 121 7.69 -11.65 -16.85
C LEU A 121 7.53 -12.72 -15.75
N LEU A 122 6.77 -13.79 -16.01
CA LEU A 122 6.53 -14.87 -15.04
C LEU A 122 7.52 -16.04 -15.17
N LEU A 123 8.11 -16.24 -16.35
CA LEU A 123 8.98 -17.37 -16.66
C LEU A 123 10.47 -16.99 -16.86
N GLY A 124 10.80 -15.70 -16.80
CA GLY A 124 12.19 -15.18 -16.78
C GLY A 124 12.70 -14.99 -15.36
#